data_AF-A0A3E4N732-F1
#
_entry.id   AF-A0A3E4N732-F1
#
_cell.length_a   1.000
_cell.length_b   1.000
_cell.length_c   1.000
_cell.angle_alpha   90.00
_cell.angle_beta   90.00
_cell.angle_gamma   90.00
#
_symmetry.space_group_name_H-M   'P 1'
#
loop_
_entity.id
_entity.type
_entity.pdbx_description
1 polymer ?
#
loop_
_entity_poly.entity_id
_entity_poly.type
_entity_poly.pdbx_seq_one_letter_code
_entity_poly.pdbx_strand_id
1 'polypeptide(L)'
;MGVFILTGEFSSANFVLSTKLEESHSQPEKTMLMRTRTFILCLLALCLSTIRGYASGLGDFRVNARFLTDRMAFELHLNSNQYNDLYEINYDFLCNIGPYVSGIAVADTRAMDAYYRYLDERNDDLRWVLSQAEYVRFIDIEYFFRPIYAINNVCYLRVYKIYPNRTHFYFGPPRHYLTYRGGHCRSHFGGVSYYRRNYPARYHHPVYSRPCRISPQMRPHDFAGPRPGNRPPQKPNWKPAPRPDRRPVSVGRPNYRPPQHSDHKPQARPPQNPHKAPGFKPQERPTRRPEVSPDKMRPKQIREKSNMKEKERKSLSKRL
;
A
#
# COMPACT_ATOMS: atom_id res chain seq x y z
N MET A 1 86.42 -62.81 -46.01
CA MET A 1 86.59 -64.01 -45.16
C MET A 1 86.01 -63.69 -43.79
N GLY A 2 84.94 -64.30 -43.29
CA GLY A 2 84.00 -65.24 -43.91
C GLY A 2 82.63 -65.12 -43.22
N VAL A 3 81.55 -65.39 -43.96
CA VAL A 3 80.18 -65.48 -43.47
C VAL A 3 79.97 -66.86 -42.83
N PHE A 4 79.07 -67.02 -41.84
CA PHE A 4 78.03 -68.07 -41.83
C PHE A 4 76.92 -67.76 -40.82
N ILE A 5 75.68 -68.07 -41.20
CA ILE A 5 74.41 -67.89 -40.48
C ILE A 5 73.69 -69.26 -40.51
N LEU A 6 72.66 -69.43 -39.68
CA LEU A 6 71.67 -70.55 -39.66
C LEU A 6 72.21 -71.83 -38.99
N THR A 7 71.41 -72.69 -38.35
CA THR A 7 69.95 -72.85 -38.20
C THR A 7 69.59 -73.01 -36.68
N GLY A 8 68.34 -73.15 -36.21
CA GLY A 8 67.04 -73.33 -36.87
C GLY A 8 65.86 -73.30 -35.89
N GLU A 9 64.66 -73.59 -36.41
CA GLU A 9 63.36 -73.54 -35.72
C GLU A 9 63.09 -74.78 -34.84
N PHE A 10 62.18 -74.67 -33.85
CA PHE A 10 61.04 -75.60 -33.70
C PHE A 10 60.00 -75.05 -32.68
N SER A 11 58.85 -75.71 -32.55
CA SER A 11 57.55 -75.15 -32.15
C SER A 11 56.95 -75.73 -30.85
N SER A 12 55.85 -75.12 -30.38
CA SER A 12 54.93 -75.51 -29.28
C SER A 12 55.42 -75.22 -27.83
N ALA A 13 54.75 -74.37 -27.03
CA ALA A 13 53.43 -74.50 -26.34
C ALA A 13 53.53 -75.32 -25.03
N ASN A 14 52.99 -74.95 -23.85
CA ASN A 14 51.98 -73.94 -23.48
C ASN A 14 52.17 -73.37 -22.05
N PHE A 15 51.84 -72.09 -21.87
CA PHE A 15 51.03 -71.46 -20.80
C PHE A 15 51.26 -71.78 -19.28
N VAL A 16 51.49 -70.74 -18.46
CA VAL A 16 50.58 -70.21 -17.40
C VAL A 16 51.14 -68.91 -16.76
N LEU A 17 50.23 -67.96 -16.47
CA LEU A 17 50.39 -66.64 -15.83
C LEU A 17 51.29 -66.55 -14.57
N SER A 18 51.99 -65.39 -14.39
CA SER A 18 51.99 -64.63 -13.11
C SER A 18 52.66 -63.22 -13.15
N THR A 19 51.86 -62.13 -13.11
CA THR A 19 52.10 -60.81 -12.42
C THR A 19 53.35 -59.94 -12.75
N LYS A 20 53.43 -58.59 -12.59
CA LYS A 20 52.57 -57.44 -12.18
C LYS A 20 52.82 -56.28 -13.19
N LEU A 21 51.85 -55.50 -13.66
CA LEU A 21 50.99 -54.48 -13.00
C LEU A 21 51.71 -53.16 -12.70
N GLU A 22 51.89 -52.34 -13.76
CA GLU A 22 52.37 -50.94 -13.67
C GLU A 22 51.18 -49.95 -13.66
N GLU A 23 50.89 -49.48 -12.45
CA GLU A 23 50.30 -48.20 -12.05
C GLU A 23 49.40 -47.40 -13.04
N SER A 24 48.09 -47.67 -13.02
CA SER A 24 47.06 -46.87 -13.70
C SER A 24 45.97 -46.32 -12.73
N HIS A 25 46.38 -45.67 -11.64
CA HIS A 25 45.45 -45.30 -10.55
C HIS A 25 45.57 -43.86 -9.98
N SER A 26 45.64 -42.81 -10.83
CA SER A 26 45.61 -41.40 -10.38
C SER A 26 44.87 -40.39 -11.28
N GLN A 27 43.85 -40.85 -12.01
CA GLN A 27 42.98 -40.02 -12.88
C GLN A 27 41.49 -39.89 -12.46
N PRO A 28 40.81 -40.90 -11.85
CA PRO A 28 39.36 -40.79 -11.59
C PRO A 28 39.03 -39.79 -10.47
N GLU A 29 39.88 -39.66 -9.45
CA GLU A 29 39.60 -38.78 -8.31
C GLU A 29 39.70 -37.29 -8.67
N LYS A 30 40.70 -36.89 -9.46
CA LYS A 30 40.88 -35.50 -9.89
C LYS A 30 39.73 -35.04 -10.79
N THR A 31 39.26 -35.92 -11.68
CA THR A 31 38.12 -35.65 -12.55
C THR A 31 36.79 -35.62 -11.78
N MET A 32 36.57 -36.51 -10.80
CA MET A 32 35.45 -36.38 -9.85
C MET A 32 35.52 -35.07 -9.06
N LEU A 33 36.67 -34.72 -8.48
CA LEU A 33 36.83 -33.52 -7.65
C LEU A 33 36.58 -32.23 -8.44
N MET A 34 37.05 -32.15 -9.69
CA MET A 34 36.73 -31.04 -10.59
C MET A 34 35.24 -31.01 -10.93
N ARG A 35 34.63 -32.16 -11.29
CA ARG A 35 33.21 -32.24 -11.65
C ARG A 35 32.29 -31.85 -10.48
N THR A 36 32.61 -32.28 -9.26
CA THR A 36 31.90 -31.92 -8.03
C THR A 36 32.08 -30.43 -7.69
N ARG A 37 33.29 -29.87 -7.86
CA ARG A 37 33.51 -28.42 -7.71
C ARG A 37 32.68 -27.61 -8.71
N THR A 38 32.65 -28.00 -9.98
CA THR A 38 31.81 -27.36 -11.00
C THR A 38 30.33 -27.48 -10.66
N PHE A 39 29.86 -28.65 -10.20
CA PHE A 39 28.48 -28.83 -9.74
C PHE A 39 28.11 -27.93 -8.55
N ILE A 40 29.00 -27.82 -7.56
CA ILE A 40 28.81 -26.93 -6.40
C ILE A 40 28.78 -25.46 -6.84
N LEU A 41 29.66 -25.04 -7.76
CA LEU A 41 29.66 -23.68 -8.31
C LEU A 41 28.40 -23.39 -9.13
N CYS A 42 27.92 -24.34 -9.93
CA CYS A 42 26.64 -24.24 -10.65
C CYS A 42 25.45 -24.16 -9.68
N LEU A 43 25.42 -24.96 -8.61
CA LEU A 43 24.42 -24.87 -7.54
C LEU A 43 24.47 -23.52 -6.83
N LEU A 44 25.66 -23.02 -6.49
CA LEU A 44 25.83 -21.71 -5.86
C LEU A 44 25.35 -20.58 -6.77
N ALA A 45 25.64 -20.64 -8.08
CA ALA A 45 25.14 -19.70 -9.07
C ALA A 45 23.62 -19.78 -9.26
N LEU A 46 23.02 -20.98 -9.18
CA LEU A 46 21.57 -21.15 -9.15
C LEU A 46 20.96 -20.54 -7.89
N CYS A 47 21.54 -20.77 -6.71
CA CYS A 47 21.10 -20.17 -5.46
C CYS A 47 21.25 -18.65 -5.47
N LEU A 48 22.34 -18.10 -6.02
CA LEU A 48 22.54 -16.65 -6.15
C LEU A 48 21.56 -16.00 -7.13
N SER A 49 21.18 -16.70 -8.21
CA SER A 49 20.18 -16.19 -9.17
C SER A 49 18.73 -16.27 -8.68
N THR A 50 18.42 -17.08 -7.65
CA THR A 50 17.11 -17.03 -6.97
C THR A 50 17.02 -15.95 -5.89
N ILE A 51 18.13 -15.39 -5.40
CA ILE A 51 18.12 -14.21 -4.52
C ILE A 51 17.89 -12.95 -5.38
N ARG A 52 16.65 -12.79 -5.85
CA ARG A 52 16.13 -11.50 -6.30
C ARG A 52 15.90 -10.63 -5.07
N GLY A 53 17.00 -10.13 -4.50
CA GLY A 53 16.99 -9.16 -3.42
C GLY A 53 16.37 -7.86 -3.89
N TYR A 54 15.03 -7.76 -3.81
CA TYR A 54 14.32 -6.51 -3.97
C TYR A 54 14.65 -5.61 -2.77
N ALA A 55 15.79 -4.91 -2.86
CA ALA A 55 16.06 -3.71 -2.08
C ALA A 55 15.06 -2.63 -2.51
N SER A 56 13.82 -2.79 -2.06
CA SER A 56 12.72 -1.87 -2.30
C SER A 56 13.12 -0.49 -1.79
N GLY A 57 12.95 0.55 -2.61
CA GLY A 57 13.20 1.94 -2.16
C GLY A 57 12.37 2.33 -0.94
N LEU A 58 11.24 1.64 -0.72
CA LEU A 58 10.40 1.81 0.47
C LEU A 58 10.91 1.02 1.71
N GLY A 59 11.78 0.02 1.56
CA GLY A 59 12.18 -0.89 2.64
C GLY A 59 11.12 -1.95 2.96
N ASP A 60 11.03 -2.38 4.23
CA ASP A 60 10.13 -3.45 4.67
C ASP A 60 8.65 -3.03 4.61
N PHE A 61 7.91 -3.63 3.68
CA PHE A 61 6.47 -3.39 3.49
C PHE A 61 5.64 -3.71 4.74
N ARG A 62 6.06 -4.63 5.61
CA ARG A 62 5.35 -5.00 6.84
C ARG A 62 5.40 -3.85 7.87
N VAL A 63 6.59 -3.30 8.08
CA VAL A 63 6.81 -2.14 8.96
C VAL A 63 6.11 -0.91 8.40
N ASN A 64 6.25 -0.65 7.10
CA ASN A 64 5.58 0.44 6.39
C ASN A 64 4.04 0.37 6.50
N ALA A 65 3.45 -0.80 6.25
CA ALA A 65 2.01 -1.01 6.33
C ALA A 65 1.48 -0.76 7.76
N ARG A 66 2.19 -1.26 8.78
CA ARG A 66 1.84 -1.00 10.18
C ARG A 66 1.94 0.48 10.52
N PHE A 67 3.01 1.16 10.11
CA PHE A 67 3.18 2.59 10.40
C PHE A 67 2.10 3.45 9.75
N LEU A 68 1.79 3.21 8.47
CA LEU A 68 0.71 3.89 7.77
C LEU A 68 -0.64 3.65 8.46
N THR A 69 -0.93 2.41 8.84
CA THR A 69 -2.18 2.02 9.49
C THR A 69 -2.32 2.59 10.91
N ASP A 70 -1.22 2.68 11.66
CA ASP A 70 -1.18 3.28 12.99
C ASP A 70 -1.57 4.76 12.96
N ARG A 71 -1.06 5.52 12.00
CA ARG A 71 -1.44 6.93 11.80
C ARG A 71 -2.86 7.07 11.29
N MET A 72 -3.29 6.23 10.35
CA MET A 72 -4.70 6.20 9.90
C MET A 72 -5.66 5.94 11.07
N ALA A 73 -5.36 4.99 11.96
CA ALA A 73 -6.22 4.69 13.10
C ALA A 73 -6.22 5.79 14.17
N PHE A 74 -5.10 6.47 14.38
CA PHE A 74 -4.99 7.60 15.29
C PHE A 74 -5.87 8.78 14.82
N GLU A 75 -5.68 9.22 13.58
CA GLU A 75 -6.34 10.42 13.04
C GLU A 75 -7.81 10.20 12.64
N LEU A 76 -8.16 9.01 12.17
CA LEU A 76 -9.55 8.69 11.81
C LEU A 76 -10.36 8.17 13.00
N HIS A 77 -9.72 7.92 14.15
CA HIS A 77 -10.28 7.37 15.40
C HIS A 77 -10.91 5.98 15.22
N LEU A 78 -10.15 5.06 14.63
CA LEU A 78 -10.65 3.75 14.22
C LEU A 78 -10.70 2.74 15.36
N ASN A 79 -11.66 1.81 15.27
CA ASN A 79 -11.76 0.70 16.22
C ASN A 79 -10.78 -0.44 15.89
N SER A 80 -10.59 -1.38 16.82
CA SER A 80 -9.62 -2.47 16.68
C SER A 80 -9.88 -3.40 15.50
N ASN A 81 -11.11 -3.59 15.04
CA ASN A 81 -11.38 -4.44 13.87
C ASN A 81 -10.92 -3.71 12.60
N GLN A 82 -11.30 -2.44 12.47
CA GLN A 82 -10.86 -1.57 11.36
C GLN A 82 -9.34 -1.45 11.30
N TYR A 83 -8.65 -1.29 12.44
CA TYR A 83 -7.18 -1.26 12.51
C TYR A 83 -6.52 -2.53 11.93
N ASN A 84 -7.09 -3.70 12.23
CA ASN A 84 -6.58 -4.96 11.69
C ASN A 84 -6.83 -5.06 10.17
N ASP A 85 -8.06 -4.82 9.72
CA ASP A 85 -8.42 -4.94 8.30
C ASP A 85 -7.70 -3.87 7.43
N LEU A 86 -7.49 -2.65 7.94
CA LEU A 86 -6.68 -1.62 7.26
C LEU A 86 -5.22 -2.03 7.08
N TYR A 87 -4.65 -2.75 8.05
CA TYR A 87 -3.28 -3.23 7.94
C TYR A 87 -3.14 -4.25 6.82
N GLU A 88 -4.11 -5.17 6.70
CA GLU A 88 -4.15 -6.14 5.60
C GLU A 88 -4.24 -5.43 4.23
N ILE A 89 -5.13 -4.44 4.09
CA ILE A 89 -5.28 -3.63 2.86
C ILE A 89 -4.00 -2.84 2.52
N ASN A 90 -3.40 -2.18 3.51
CA ASN A 90 -2.17 -1.41 3.32
C ASN A 90 -0.96 -2.32 3.02
N TYR A 91 -0.90 -3.50 3.63
CA TYR A 91 0.13 -4.51 3.34
C TYR A 91 0.00 -5.03 1.91
N ASP A 92 -1.20 -5.39 1.49
CA ASP A 92 -1.47 -5.90 0.13
C ASP A 92 -1.14 -4.86 -0.94
N PHE A 93 -1.54 -3.61 -0.71
CA PHE A 93 -1.16 -2.49 -1.57
C PHE A 93 0.37 -2.37 -1.73
N LEU A 94 1.12 -2.36 -0.62
CA LEU A 94 2.58 -2.20 -0.65
C LEU A 94 3.29 -3.40 -1.31
N CYS A 95 2.83 -4.63 -1.05
CA CYS A 95 3.32 -5.82 -1.74
C CYS A 95 3.02 -5.79 -3.24
N ASN A 96 1.82 -5.36 -3.63
CA ASN A 96 1.38 -5.29 -5.03
C ASN A 96 2.14 -4.25 -5.86
N ILE A 97 2.45 -3.07 -5.30
CA ILE A 97 3.30 -2.08 -5.98
C ILE A 97 4.79 -2.46 -5.93
N GLY A 98 5.19 -3.40 -5.08
CA GLY A 98 6.57 -3.82 -4.83
C GLY A 98 7.43 -4.06 -6.07
N PRO A 99 6.96 -4.86 -7.06
CA PRO A 99 7.67 -5.08 -8.33
C PRO A 99 7.87 -3.82 -9.20
N TYR A 100 7.12 -2.76 -8.92
CA TYR A 100 7.09 -1.52 -9.71
C TYR A 100 7.80 -0.34 -9.02
N VAL A 101 8.23 -0.47 -7.76
CA VAL A 101 8.75 0.65 -6.93
C VAL A 101 9.89 1.43 -7.59
N SER A 102 10.82 0.77 -8.30
CA SER A 102 11.91 1.45 -9.02
C SER A 102 11.40 2.24 -10.23
N GLY A 103 10.43 1.70 -10.98
CA GLY A 103 9.78 2.38 -12.09
C GLY A 103 8.93 3.56 -11.63
N ILE A 104 8.19 3.41 -10.52
CA ILE A 104 7.43 4.50 -9.88
C ILE A 104 8.39 5.64 -9.50
N ALA A 105 9.58 5.32 -8.99
CA ALA A 105 10.54 6.32 -8.54
C ALA A 105 11.12 7.20 -9.67
N VAL A 106 11.08 6.72 -10.93
CA VAL A 106 11.52 7.44 -12.13
C VAL A 106 10.37 7.84 -13.07
N ALA A 107 9.12 7.66 -12.62
CA ALA A 107 7.90 7.90 -13.41
C ALA A 107 7.81 7.11 -14.74
N ASP A 108 8.27 5.86 -14.76
CA ASP A 108 7.98 4.91 -15.85
C ASP A 108 6.46 4.76 -16.05
N THR A 109 5.98 4.93 -17.27
CA THR A 109 4.54 4.93 -17.59
C THR A 109 3.85 3.64 -17.14
N ARG A 110 4.46 2.48 -17.40
CA ARG A 110 3.88 1.18 -17.05
C ARG A 110 3.85 0.95 -15.54
N ALA A 111 4.89 1.36 -14.83
CA ALA A 111 4.93 1.33 -13.37
C ALA A 111 3.92 2.30 -12.74
N MET A 112 3.69 3.46 -13.34
CA MET A 112 2.66 4.41 -12.94
C MET A 112 1.26 3.86 -13.14
N ASP A 113 0.95 3.26 -14.30
CA ASP A 113 -0.35 2.63 -14.54
C ASP A 113 -0.63 1.50 -13.54
N ALA A 114 0.38 0.68 -13.22
CA ALA A 114 0.28 -0.34 -12.18
C ALA A 114 0.04 0.28 -10.78
N TYR A 115 0.79 1.32 -10.41
CA TYR A 115 0.61 2.05 -9.15
C TYR A 115 -0.82 2.58 -8.98
N TYR A 116 -1.34 3.30 -9.98
CA TYR A 116 -2.67 3.91 -9.87
C TYR A 116 -3.78 2.86 -9.86
N ARG A 117 -3.61 1.75 -10.58
CA ARG A 117 -4.56 0.63 -10.47
C ARG A 117 -4.60 0.06 -9.05
N TYR A 118 -3.44 -0.24 -8.44
CA TYR A 118 -3.40 -0.75 -7.06
C TYR A 118 -3.83 0.28 -6.03
N LEU A 119 -3.61 1.57 -6.27
CA LEU A 119 -4.08 2.66 -5.40
C LEU A 119 -5.61 2.81 -5.44
N ASP A 120 -6.21 2.76 -6.63
CA ASP A 120 -7.67 2.75 -6.80
C ASP A 120 -8.28 1.48 -6.16
N GLU A 121 -7.66 0.30 -6.32
CA GLU A 121 -8.07 -0.95 -5.66
C GLU A 121 -8.02 -0.85 -4.12
N ARG A 122 -6.90 -0.38 -3.56
CA ARG A 122 -6.73 -0.15 -2.12
C ARG A 122 -7.77 0.83 -1.59
N ASN A 123 -7.95 1.96 -2.26
CA ASN A 123 -8.87 2.99 -1.81
C ASN A 123 -10.33 2.50 -1.91
N ASP A 124 -10.69 1.66 -2.89
CA ASP A 124 -11.99 0.98 -2.94
C ASP A 124 -12.13 -0.11 -1.85
N ASP A 125 -11.06 -0.80 -1.45
CA ASP A 125 -11.11 -1.77 -0.34
C ASP A 125 -11.33 -1.10 1.02
N LEU A 126 -10.64 0.03 1.28
CA LEU A 126 -10.83 0.84 2.49
C LEU A 126 -12.28 1.33 2.64
N ARG A 127 -12.98 1.52 1.51
CA ARG A 127 -14.39 1.98 1.45
C ARG A 127 -15.36 1.06 2.19
N TRP A 128 -15.03 -0.23 2.27
CA TRP A 128 -15.84 -1.23 2.97
C TRP A 128 -15.46 -1.35 4.45
N VAL A 129 -14.27 -0.90 4.86
CA VAL A 129 -13.84 -0.99 6.28
C VAL A 129 -14.15 0.30 7.04
N LEU A 130 -14.11 1.44 6.36
CA LEU A 130 -14.38 2.76 6.95
C LEU A 130 -15.85 3.15 6.81
N SER A 131 -16.41 3.78 7.84
CA SER A 131 -17.73 4.40 7.74
C SER A 131 -17.73 5.56 6.73
N GLN A 132 -18.89 5.94 6.21
CA GLN A 132 -19.06 7.11 5.34
C GLN A 132 -18.30 8.34 5.84
N ALA A 133 -18.38 8.65 7.14
CA ALA A 133 -17.72 9.82 7.72
C ALA A 133 -16.20 9.65 7.83
N GLU A 134 -15.72 8.46 8.17
CA GLU A 134 -14.28 8.14 8.19
C GLU A 134 -13.68 8.17 6.78
N TYR A 135 -14.40 7.64 5.79
CA TYR A 135 -13.92 7.59 4.41
C TYR A 135 -13.83 8.98 3.77
N VAL A 136 -14.76 9.89 4.08
CA VAL A 136 -14.67 11.29 3.68
C VAL A 136 -13.42 11.94 4.29
N ARG A 137 -13.20 11.81 5.60
CA ARG A 137 -11.96 12.31 6.25
C ARG A 137 -10.69 11.70 5.64
N PHE A 138 -10.72 10.41 5.30
CA PHE A 138 -9.61 9.71 4.66
C PHE A 138 -9.26 10.27 3.27
N ILE A 139 -10.26 10.66 2.45
CA ILE A 139 -10.02 11.29 1.14
C ILE A 139 -9.30 12.63 1.30
N ASP A 140 -9.70 13.43 2.29
CA ASP A 140 -9.16 14.78 2.52
C ASP A 140 -7.72 14.75 3.09
N ILE A 141 -7.26 13.61 3.63
CA ILE A 141 -5.90 13.44 4.17
C ILE A 141 -4.96 12.89 3.08
N GLU A 142 -4.31 13.80 2.35
CA GLU A 142 -3.46 13.49 1.18
C GLU A 142 -2.43 12.36 1.43
N TYR A 143 -1.78 12.33 2.60
CA TYR A 143 -0.75 11.34 2.93
C TYR A 143 -1.30 9.96 3.31
N PHE A 144 -2.61 9.82 3.52
CA PHE A 144 -3.29 8.53 3.53
C PHE A 144 -3.90 8.19 2.17
N PHE A 145 -4.46 9.18 1.48
CA PHE A 145 -5.15 8.98 0.20
C PHE A 145 -4.20 8.67 -0.96
N ARG A 146 -3.02 9.32 -0.99
CA ARG A 146 -1.91 9.13 -1.95
C ARG A 146 -0.62 8.85 -1.17
N PRO A 147 -0.47 7.63 -0.63
CA PRO A 147 0.50 7.35 0.41
C PRO A 147 1.95 7.31 -0.08
N ILE A 148 2.21 7.24 -1.39
CA ILE A 148 3.57 7.22 -1.96
C ILE A 148 3.93 8.60 -2.54
N TYR A 149 5.20 8.97 -2.42
CA TYR A 149 5.85 9.99 -3.24
C TYR A 149 7.25 9.51 -3.65
N ALA A 150 7.83 10.13 -4.68
CA ALA A 150 9.21 9.89 -5.08
C ALA A 150 10.05 11.17 -4.93
N ILE A 151 11.33 11.01 -4.58
CA ILE A 151 12.36 12.07 -4.65
C ILE A 151 13.71 11.39 -4.90
N ASN A 152 14.57 12.00 -5.72
CA ASN A 152 15.91 11.49 -6.06
C ASN A 152 15.91 10.00 -6.48
N ASN A 153 14.93 9.60 -7.30
CA ASN A 153 14.73 8.22 -7.77
C ASN A 153 14.51 7.18 -6.66
N VAL A 154 14.01 7.59 -5.49
CA VAL A 154 13.60 6.70 -4.39
C VAL A 154 12.14 6.99 -3.99
N CYS A 155 11.35 5.94 -3.77
CA CYS A 155 9.98 6.04 -3.27
C CYS A 155 9.93 6.03 -1.73
N TYR A 156 9.04 6.83 -1.16
CA TYR A 156 8.84 6.98 0.29
C TYR A 156 7.35 7.04 0.63
N LEU A 157 6.98 6.67 1.87
CA LEU A 157 5.64 6.97 2.37
C LEU A 157 5.49 8.46 2.70
N ARG A 158 4.45 9.12 2.19
CA ARG A 158 4.14 10.54 2.43
C ARG A 158 3.92 10.85 3.91
N VAL A 159 3.37 9.89 4.67
CA VAL A 159 3.17 9.98 6.13
C VAL A 159 4.49 10.22 6.91
N TYR A 160 5.65 9.84 6.38
CA TYR A 160 6.95 10.10 7.03
C TYR A 160 7.36 11.58 7.03
N LYS A 161 6.72 12.44 6.21
CA LYS A 161 6.90 13.90 6.30
C LYS A 161 6.15 14.50 7.49
N ILE A 162 5.04 13.87 7.89
CA ILE A 162 4.15 14.34 8.97
C ILE A 162 4.61 13.76 10.31
N TYR A 163 5.00 12.49 10.32
CA TYR A 163 5.49 11.77 11.49
C TYR A 163 6.95 11.33 11.30
N PRO A 164 7.93 12.19 11.62
CA PRO A 164 9.35 11.88 11.43
C PRO A 164 9.83 10.79 12.38
N ASN A 165 9.25 10.68 13.58
CA ASN A 165 9.54 9.58 14.50
C ASN A 165 8.87 8.27 14.03
N ARG A 166 9.67 7.40 13.41
CA ARG A 166 9.24 6.12 12.84
C ARG A 166 9.12 4.97 13.84
N THR A 167 9.60 5.13 15.08
CA THR A 167 9.55 4.10 16.13
C THR A 167 8.38 4.27 17.09
N HIS A 168 7.76 5.46 17.12
CA HIS A 168 6.55 5.72 17.89
C HIS A 168 5.31 5.14 17.21
N PHE A 169 4.54 4.32 17.92
CA PHE A 169 3.25 3.76 17.51
C PHE A 169 2.20 4.09 18.58
N TYR A 170 1.01 4.50 18.17
CA TYR A 170 -0.13 4.72 19.06
C TYR A 170 -0.81 3.40 19.45
N PHE A 171 -0.71 2.37 18.60
CA PHE A 171 -1.36 1.09 18.78
C PHE A 171 -0.37 -0.09 18.82
N GLY A 172 -0.76 -1.13 19.56
CA GLY A 172 -0.08 -2.43 19.52
C GLY A 172 -0.12 -3.05 18.12
N PRO A 173 0.73 -4.06 17.82
CA PRO A 173 0.74 -4.70 16.51
C PRO A 173 -0.64 -5.27 16.13
N PRO A 174 -1.04 -5.21 14.84
CA PRO A 174 -2.19 -5.96 14.34
C PRO A 174 -2.12 -7.44 14.74
N ARG A 175 -3.28 -8.07 15.00
CA ARG A 175 -3.36 -9.45 15.54
C ARG A 175 -2.67 -10.48 14.65
N HIS A 176 -2.71 -10.27 13.34
CA HIS A 176 -2.06 -11.08 12.31
C HIS A 176 -0.72 -10.48 11.82
N TYR A 177 -0.11 -9.53 12.54
CA TYR A 177 1.05 -8.75 12.05
C TYR A 177 2.18 -9.62 11.51
N LEU A 178 2.51 -10.73 12.18
CA LEU A 178 3.57 -11.67 11.74
C LEU A 178 3.08 -12.75 10.75
N THR A 179 1.79 -13.07 10.78
CA THR A 179 1.19 -14.21 10.07
C THR A 179 0.52 -13.84 8.76
N TYR A 180 0.14 -12.57 8.56
CA TYR A 180 -0.51 -12.13 7.33
C TYR A 180 0.46 -12.17 6.13
N ARG A 181 -0.02 -12.79 5.04
CA ARG A 181 0.70 -13.04 3.78
C ARG A 181 -0.17 -12.73 2.54
N GLY A 182 -1.13 -11.82 2.68
CA GLY A 182 -1.99 -11.39 1.58
C GLY A 182 -3.23 -12.25 1.33
N GLY A 183 -3.75 -12.93 2.35
CA GLY A 183 -4.93 -13.79 2.24
C GLY A 183 -6.21 -13.08 1.76
N HIS A 184 -6.29 -11.74 1.89
CA HIS A 184 -7.42 -10.92 1.46
C HIS A 184 -7.11 -10.10 0.18
N CYS A 185 -5.93 -10.27 -0.42
CA CYS A 185 -5.53 -9.56 -1.65
C CYS A 185 -6.44 -9.94 -2.82
N ARG A 186 -6.82 -8.95 -3.64
CA ARG A 186 -7.72 -9.11 -4.80
C ARG A 186 -7.23 -10.11 -5.85
N SER A 187 -5.92 -10.38 -5.92
CA SER A 187 -5.35 -11.43 -6.78
C SER A 187 -5.94 -12.82 -6.48
N HIS A 188 -6.29 -13.09 -5.22
CA HIS A 188 -6.90 -14.36 -4.79
C HIS A 188 -8.42 -14.42 -5.01
N PHE A 189 -9.04 -13.32 -5.45
CA PHE A 189 -10.50 -13.18 -5.62
C PHE A 189 -10.88 -12.63 -7.01
N GLY A 190 -10.04 -12.86 -8.03
CA GLY A 190 -10.34 -12.47 -9.41
C GLY A 190 -10.51 -10.96 -9.62
N GLY A 191 -9.83 -10.13 -8.83
CA GLY A 191 -9.96 -8.66 -8.85
C GLY A 191 -11.09 -8.11 -7.97
N VAL A 192 -11.93 -8.97 -7.39
CA VAL A 192 -13.03 -8.57 -6.51
C VAL A 192 -12.52 -8.29 -5.09
N SER A 193 -13.05 -7.24 -4.46
CA SER A 193 -12.79 -6.91 -3.06
C SER A 193 -13.23 -8.03 -2.12
N TYR A 194 -12.30 -8.59 -1.35
CA TYR A 194 -12.60 -9.48 -0.21
C TYR A 194 -13.51 -8.77 0.80
N TYR A 195 -13.20 -7.50 1.10
CA TYR A 195 -13.90 -6.70 2.10
C TYR A 195 -15.34 -6.44 1.67
N ARG A 196 -15.61 -6.11 0.39
CA ARG A 196 -16.98 -5.99 -0.14
C ARG A 196 -17.81 -7.25 0.08
N ARG A 197 -17.26 -8.44 -0.22
CA ARG A 197 -17.98 -9.71 -0.08
C ARG A 197 -18.32 -10.00 1.38
N ASN A 198 -17.38 -9.73 2.28
CA ASN A 198 -17.50 -10.07 3.70
C ASN A 198 -18.07 -8.89 4.54
N TYR A 199 -18.32 -7.73 3.90
CA TYR A 199 -18.78 -6.49 4.51
C TYR A 199 -20.04 -6.66 5.37
N PRO A 200 -21.16 -7.23 4.86
CA PRO A 200 -22.44 -7.17 5.58
C PRO A 200 -22.45 -7.97 6.88
N ALA A 201 -21.48 -8.89 7.07
CA ALA A 201 -21.34 -9.68 8.29
C ALA A 201 -20.41 -9.04 9.33
N ARG A 202 -19.54 -8.10 8.93
CA ARG A 202 -18.54 -7.47 9.81
C ARG A 202 -18.85 -6.03 10.19
N TYR A 203 -19.44 -5.26 9.27
CA TYR A 203 -19.59 -3.82 9.38
C TYR A 203 -21.03 -3.40 9.06
N HIS A 204 -21.58 -2.55 9.93
CA HIS A 204 -22.99 -2.15 9.91
C HIS A 204 -23.09 -0.62 9.89
N HIS A 205 -22.55 0.01 8.85
CA HIS A 205 -22.56 1.47 8.67
C HIS A 205 -22.90 1.86 7.22
N PRO A 206 -23.20 3.14 6.93
CA PRO A 206 -23.24 3.62 5.56
C PRO A 206 -21.85 3.50 4.90
N VAL A 207 -21.83 3.07 3.64
CA VAL A 207 -20.63 2.94 2.79
C VAL A 207 -20.60 4.10 1.80
N TYR A 208 -19.42 4.67 1.55
CA TYR A 208 -19.26 5.74 0.56
C TYR A 208 -19.63 5.26 -0.83
N SER A 209 -20.59 5.91 -1.47
CA SER A 209 -21.26 5.40 -2.67
C SER A 209 -20.49 5.66 -3.97
N ARG A 210 -19.68 6.72 -4.03
CA ARG A 210 -19.00 7.13 -5.27
C ARG A 210 -17.75 6.28 -5.50
N PRO A 211 -17.49 5.80 -6.74
CA PRO A 211 -16.23 5.15 -7.07
C PRO A 211 -15.05 6.10 -6.81
N CYS A 212 -14.13 5.69 -5.97
CA CYS A 212 -12.88 6.41 -5.75
C CYS A 212 -11.85 5.98 -6.81
N ARG A 213 -11.77 6.72 -7.92
CA ARG A 213 -10.74 6.54 -8.95
C ARG A 213 -9.99 7.83 -9.18
N ILE A 214 -8.65 7.78 -9.13
CA ILE A 214 -7.82 8.94 -9.46
C ILE A 214 -7.86 9.13 -10.98
N SER A 215 -8.48 10.22 -11.42
CA SER A 215 -8.58 10.64 -12.82
C SER A 215 -7.21 10.59 -13.51
N PRO A 216 -7.07 9.99 -14.70
CA PRO A 216 -5.81 9.94 -15.44
C PRO A 216 -5.14 11.30 -15.63
N GLN A 217 -5.94 12.35 -15.76
CA GLN A 217 -5.49 13.73 -15.94
C GLN A 217 -4.83 14.32 -14.67
N MET A 218 -5.15 13.81 -13.47
CA MET A 218 -4.58 14.27 -12.20
C MET A 218 -3.27 13.55 -11.84
N ARG A 219 -3.03 12.36 -12.41
CA ARG A 219 -1.89 11.48 -12.11
C ARG A 219 -0.49 12.08 -12.37
N PRO A 220 -0.26 12.94 -13.38
CA PRO A 220 1.07 13.52 -13.62
C PRO A 220 1.57 14.45 -12.50
N HIS A 221 0.70 14.90 -11.60
CA HIS A 221 1.05 15.86 -10.56
C HIS A 221 1.57 15.23 -9.26
N ASP A 222 1.29 13.95 -8.98
CA ASP A 222 1.56 13.33 -7.67
C ASP A 222 3.04 12.98 -7.41
N PHE A 223 3.82 12.83 -8.49
CA PHE A 223 5.23 12.42 -8.49
C PHE A 223 6.16 13.42 -9.18
N ALA A 224 5.75 14.69 -9.26
CA ALA A 224 6.42 15.69 -10.09
C ALA A 224 7.92 15.88 -9.73
N GLY A 225 8.79 15.25 -10.52
CA GLY A 225 10.23 15.52 -10.50
C GLY A 225 10.57 16.84 -11.20
N PRO A 226 11.75 17.43 -10.93
CA PRO A 226 12.21 18.61 -11.65
C PRO A 226 12.42 18.28 -13.12
N ARG A 227 11.78 19.05 -14.02
CA ARG A 227 12.06 18.94 -15.46
C ARG A 227 13.46 19.49 -15.75
N PRO A 228 14.40 18.70 -16.32
CA PRO A 228 15.61 19.26 -16.91
C PRO A 228 15.20 19.91 -18.24
N GLY A 229 15.28 21.23 -18.33
CA GLY A 229 15.01 21.96 -19.57
C GLY A 229 14.29 23.28 -19.38
N ASN A 230 15.00 24.37 -19.68
CA ASN A 230 14.50 25.74 -19.61
C ASN A 230 13.22 25.94 -20.46
N ARG A 231 12.11 26.25 -19.81
CA ARG A 231 11.09 27.13 -20.39
C ARG A 231 10.70 28.19 -19.36
N PRO A 232 10.90 29.49 -19.63
CA PRO A 232 10.24 30.52 -18.84
C PRO A 232 8.72 30.34 -18.95
N PRO A 233 7.93 30.80 -17.96
CA PRO A 233 6.50 30.60 -17.95
C PRO A 233 5.86 31.25 -19.18
N GLN A 234 5.38 30.42 -20.12
CA GLN A 234 4.50 30.90 -21.19
C GLN A 234 3.21 31.40 -20.55
N LYS A 235 3.07 32.73 -20.44
CA LYS A 235 1.78 33.37 -20.23
C LYS A 235 0.84 32.86 -21.34
N PRO A 236 -0.37 32.37 -21.02
CA PRO A 236 -1.32 31.95 -22.05
C PRO A 236 -1.72 33.17 -22.88
N ASN A 237 -1.26 33.21 -24.13
CA ASN A 237 -1.52 34.31 -25.06
C ASN A 237 -2.93 34.19 -25.64
N TRP A 238 -3.93 34.52 -24.83
CA TRP A 238 -5.32 34.64 -25.27
C TRP A 238 -5.46 35.86 -26.22
N LYS A 239 -5.26 35.62 -27.52
CA LYS A 239 -5.80 36.51 -28.55
C LYS A 239 -7.29 36.19 -28.74
N PRO A 240 -8.21 37.17 -28.60
CA PRO A 240 -9.60 36.98 -29.00
C PRO A 240 -9.67 36.62 -30.49
N ALA A 241 -10.54 35.68 -30.85
CA ALA A 241 -10.78 35.33 -32.25
C ALA A 241 -11.44 36.51 -33.00
N PRO A 242 -11.13 36.75 -34.29
CA PRO A 242 -11.82 37.75 -35.09
C PRO A 242 -13.32 37.46 -35.16
N ARG A 243 -14.13 38.50 -34.95
CA ARG A 243 -15.59 38.41 -34.97
C ARG A 243 -16.07 38.27 -36.41
N PRO A 244 -16.98 37.33 -36.75
CA PRO A 244 -17.53 37.26 -38.10
C PRO A 244 -18.41 38.48 -38.42
N ASP A 245 -18.12 39.16 -39.53
CA ASP A 245 -18.94 40.26 -40.01
C ASP A 245 -20.28 39.76 -40.60
N ARG A 246 -21.36 39.94 -39.85
CA ARG A 246 -22.72 40.03 -40.40
C ARG A 246 -23.47 41.18 -39.76
N ARG A 247 -23.66 42.26 -40.51
CA ARG A 247 -24.56 43.37 -40.15
C ARG A 247 -26.02 42.90 -40.21
N PRO A 248 -26.82 43.09 -39.15
CA PRO A 248 -28.27 43.19 -39.28
C PRO A 248 -28.65 44.58 -39.82
N VAL A 249 -29.73 44.65 -40.60
CA VAL A 249 -30.21 45.89 -41.25
C VAL A 249 -30.96 46.78 -40.24
N SER A 250 -30.85 48.11 -40.43
CA SER A 250 -31.53 49.12 -39.63
C SER A 250 -33.06 49.07 -39.78
N VAL A 251 -33.79 49.01 -38.66
CA VAL A 251 -35.22 49.33 -38.58
C VAL A 251 -35.44 50.34 -37.44
N GLY A 252 -36.34 51.29 -37.64
CA GLY A 252 -36.32 52.62 -37.00
C GLY A 252 -36.71 52.71 -35.51
N ARG A 253 -36.38 53.88 -34.94
CA ARG A 253 -36.61 54.31 -33.56
C ARG A 253 -38.01 54.91 -33.35
N PRO A 254 -38.65 54.71 -32.19
CA PRO A 254 -39.48 55.76 -31.58
C PRO A 254 -38.85 56.38 -30.32
N ASN A 255 -39.06 57.67 -30.11
CA ASN A 255 -38.72 58.39 -28.87
C ASN A 255 -39.75 58.09 -27.77
N TYR A 256 -39.35 58.16 -26.49
CA TYR A 256 -40.09 58.95 -25.49
C TYR A 256 -39.20 59.42 -24.32
N ARG A 257 -39.67 60.44 -23.60
CA ARG A 257 -38.92 61.30 -22.65
C ARG A 257 -39.45 61.11 -21.21
N PRO A 258 -38.62 61.24 -20.15
CA PRO A 258 -39.07 61.02 -18.76
C PRO A 258 -39.80 62.24 -18.16
N PRO A 259 -40.87 62.03 -17.33
CA PRO A 259 -41.46 63.07 -16.49
C PRO A 259 -40.77 63.25 -15.11
N GLN A 260 -41.20 64.28 -14.37
CA GLN A 260 -40.46 64.93 -13.28
C GLN A 260 -40.91 64.56 -11.84
N HIS A 261 -40.11 65.03 -10.88
CA HIS A 261 -40.33 65.07 -9.42
C HIS A 261 -41.59 65.84 -8.98
N SER A 262 -42.14 65.45 -7.81
CA SER A 262 -42.72 66.38 -6.80
C SER A 262 -42.60 65.78 -5.38
N ASP A 263 -42.43 66.64 -4.38
CA ASP A 263 -42.13 66.33 -2.97
C ASP A 263 -43.35 65.87 -2.11
N HIS A 264 -43.09 65.42 -0.88
CA HIS A 264 -43.72 65.86 0.39
C HIS A 264 -42.93 65.29 1.62
N LYS A 265 -42.76 66.10 2.68
CA LYS A 265 -42.03 65.85 3.97
C LYS A 265 -42.95 66.39 5.12
N PRO A 266 -42.65 66.40 6.45
CA PRO A 266 -41.53 65.84 7.25
C PRO A 266 -41.91 65.22 8.64
N GLN A 267 -40.86 64.96 9.45
CA GLN A 267 -40.74 64.88 10.95
C GLN A 267 -40.48 63.46 11.52
N ALA A 268 -39.60 63.20 12.51
CA ALA A 268 -38.53 63.99 13.17
C ALA A 268 -37.42 63.05 13.77
N ARG A 269 -36.36 63.61 14.37
CA ARG A 269 -35.16 62.98 15.02
C ARG A 269 -34.80 63.85 16.26
N PRO A 270 -33.78 63.60 17.13
CA PRO A 270 -32.99 62.41 17.53
C PRO A 270 -33.33 62.06 19.03
N PRO A 271 -32.46 61.89 20.07
CA PRO A 271 -31.02 61.52 20.21
C PRO A 271 -30.65 60.51 21.35
N GLN A 272 -29.38 60.01 21.34
CA GLN A 272 -28.41 59.80 22.46
C GLN A 272 -28.81 59.03 23.77
N ASN A 273 -27.95 58.27 24.50
CA ASN A 273 -26.49 58.01 24.46
C ASN A 273 -26.10 56.67 25.22
N PRO A 274 -24.84 56.36 25.67
CA PRO A 274 -24.31 54.98 25.69
C PRO A 274 -24.08 54.31 27.08
N HIS A 275 -23.14 53.35 27.12
CA HIS A 275 -22.71 52.42 28.21
C HIS A 275 -23.55 51.12 28.26
N LYS A 276 -23.00 49.93 28.58
CA LYS A 276 -21.78 49.56 29.33
C LYS A 276 -21.34 48.12 28.96
N ALA A 277 -20.04 47.82 28.87
CA ALA A 277 -19.52 46.46 29.03
C ALA A 277 -19.32 46.20 30.55
N PRO A 278 -19.35 44.94 31.07
CA PRO A 278 -18.27 43.96 30.83
C PRO A 278 -18.69 42.47 30.89
N GLY A 279 -17.74 41.54 30.76
CA GLY A 279 -17.84 40.24 31.45
C GLY A 279 -17.47 38.97 30.68
N PHE A 280 -16.18 38.68 30.53
CA PHE A 280 -15.72 37.28 30.41
C PHE A 280 -15.89 36.57 31.76
N LYS A 281 -16.44 35.34 31.77
CA LYS A 281 -16.04 34.25 32.69
C LYS A 281 -16.53 32.88 32.19
N PRO A 282 -15.84 31.77 32.51
CA PRO A 282 -16.10 30.46 31.92
C PRO A 282 -17.26 29.73 32.60
N GLN A 283 -17.96 28.88 31.85
CA GLN A 283 -19.02 28.03 32.39
C GLN A 283 -18.40 26.85 33.16
N GLU A 284 -18.80 26.70 34.43
CA GLU A 284 -18.18 25.77 35.37
C GLU A 284 -18.45 24.29 35.05
N ARG A 285 -17.49 23.45 35.44
CA ARG A 285 -17.50 21.99 35.29
C ARG A 285 -18.27 21.33 36.44
N PRO A 286 -19.35 20.56 36.18
CA PRO A 286 -19.92 19.70 37.21
C PRO A 286 -19.02 18.48 37.44
N THR A 287 -18.15 18.53 38.44
CA THR A 287 -17.49 17.34 38.98
C THR A 287 -18.49 16.50 39.77
N ARG A 288 -19.03 15.44 39.16
CA ARG A 288 -19.66 14.34 39.91
C ARG A 288 -19.24 12.99 39.37
N ARG A 289 -18.41 12.32 40.17
CA ARG A 289 -17.84 10.98 39.96
C ARG A 289 -18.84 9.92 40.44
N PRO A 290 -19.18 8.91 39.63
CA PRO A 290 -19.66 7.63 40.13
C PRO A 290 -18.47 6.69 40.31
N GLU A 291 -18.12 6.35 41.55
CA GLU A 291 -17.30 5.16 41.81
C GLU A 291 -18.18 3.92 41.69
N VAL A 292 -17.96 3.12 40.65
CA VAL A 292 -18.39 1.71 40.63
C VAL A 292 -17.23 0.87 40.10
N SER A 293 -16.69 0.02 40.98
CA SER A 293 -15.59 -0.89 40.65
C SER A 293 -16.07 -2.03 39.74
N PRO A 294 -15.39 -2.34 38.62
CA PRO A 294 -15.76 -3.42 37.72
C PRO A 294 -15.19 -4.77 38.17
N ASP A 295 -15.34 -5.13 39.45
CA ASP A 295 -14.76 -6.36 40.01
C ASP A 295 -15.75 -7.13 40.90
N LYS A 296 -16.69 -7.85 40.25
CA LYS A 296 -17.45 -9.00 40.83
C LYS A 296 -18.37 -9.80 39.88
N MET A 297 -18.49 -9.46 38.58
CA MET A 297 -19.35 -10.20 37.62
C MET A 297 -18.59 -11.10 36.62
N ARG A 298 -17.54 -11.81 37.04
CA ARG A 298 -16.79 -12.73 36.15
C ARG A 298 -16.37 -14.14 36.67
N PRO A 299 -16.91 -14.72 37.78
CA PRO A 299 -16.65 -16.14 38.07
C PRO A 299 -17.56 -17.16 37.36
N LYS A 300 -18.87 -16.87 37.18
CA LYS A 300 -19.87 -17.91 36.82
C LYS A 300 -19.79 -18.41 35.36
N GLN A 301 -19.73 -17.51 34.37
CA GLN A 301 -19.71 -17.91 32.95
C GLN A 301 -18.47 -18.71 32.52
N ILE A 302 -17.35 -18.61 33.24
CA ILE A 302 -16.14 -19.38 32.92
C ILE A 302 -16.32 -20.84 33.38
N ARG A 303 -16.91 -21.06 34.56
CA ARG A 303 -17.16 -22.38 35.16
C ARG A 303 -18.21 -23.21 34.41
N GLU A 304 -19.19 -22.57 33.79
CA GLU A 304 -20.16 -23.27 32.94
C GLU A 304 -19.54 -23.71 31.59
N LYS A 305 -18.70 -22.86 30.98
CA LYS A 305 -18.00 -23.20 29.74
C LYS A 305 -16.95 -24.30 29.92
N SER A 306 -16.29 -24.40 31.08
CA SER A 306 -15.39 -25.53 31.36
C SER A 306 -16.16 -26.85 31.51
N ASN A 307 -17.27 -26.86 32.25
CA ASN A 307 -18.08 -28.07 32.47
C ASN A 307 -18.72 -28.61 31.18
N MET A 308 -19.16 -27.74 30.27
CA MET A 308 -19.63 -28.13 28.93
C MET A 308 -18.55 -28.87 28.14
N LYS A 309 -17.33 -28.31 28.08
CA LYS A 309 -16.23 -28.83 27.28
C LYS A 309 -15.66 -30.15 27.83
N GLU A 310 -15.80 -30.38 29.14
CA GLU A 310 -15.44 -31.67 29.75
C GLU A 310 -16.50 -32.76 29.49
N LYS A 311 -17.80 -32.41 29.50
CA LYS A 311 -18.88 -33.33 29.12
C LYS A 311 -18.76 -33.81 27.66
N GLU A 312 -18.44 -32.92 26.72
CA GLU A 312 -18.20 -33.32 25.32
C GLU A 312 -17.01 -34.28 25.18
N ARG A 313 -15.89 -34.03 25.87
CA ARG A 313 -14.73 -34.94 25.86
C ARG A 313 -15.05 -36.32 26.43
N LYS A 314 -15.81 -36.38 27.54
CA LYS A 314 -16.25 -37.66 28.14
C LYS A 314 -17.32 -38.38 27.30
N SER A 315 -18.06 -37.66 26.45
CA SER A 315 -19.00 -38.23 25.48
C SER A 315 -18.27 -38.89 24.29
N LEU A 316 -17.28 -38.19 23.72
CA LEU A 316 -16.48 -38.70 22.59
C LEU A 316 -15.63 -39.93 22.98
N SER A 317 -15.10 -39.96 24.21
CA SER A 317 -14.35 -41.09 24.76
C SER A 317 -15.17 -42.38 25.01
N LYS A 318 -16.49 -42.35 24.79
CA LYS A 318 -17.38 -43.53 24.89
C LYS A 318 -17.95 -43.98 23.54
N ARG A 319 -17.47 -43.41 22.42
CA ARG A 319 -17.88 -43.74 21.05
C ARG A 319 -16.71 -44.15 20.13
N LEU A 320 -15.55 -44.36 20.74
CA LEU A 320 -14.40 -45.13 20.25
C LEU A 320 -14.21 -46.29 21.23
#